data_AF-A0A497KH41-F1
#
_entry.id   AF-A0A497KH41-F1
#
_cell.length_a   1.000
_cell.length_b   1.000
_cell.length_c   1.000
_cell.angle_alpha   90.00
_cell.angle_beta   90.00
_cell.angle_gamma   90.00
#
_symmetry.space_group_name_H-M   'P 1'
#
loop_
_entity.id
_entity.type
_entity.pdbx_description
1 polymer ?
#
loop_
_entity_poly.entity_id
_entity_poly.type
_entity_poly.pdbx_seq_one_letter_code
_entity_poly.pdbx_strand_id
1 'polypeptide(L)'
;MPEVAKIIEEKTSRMAEYTCSSRASSYCEKSSYYHSEDYIAAQMVPWGVRLLIKNRFIRKSLLFVMARKLAHEYVIARTKYIDAVFNQAVSDGVEQVLIFGAGFDSRSIRLLTQNSPIRVFEVDAPVTQQAKKDRLAEIGVGLPENTVYVAVDFNKEDPEQRLVENGFQ
;
A
#
# COMPACT_ATOMS: atom_id res chain seq x y z
N MET A 1 2.30 -19.66 15.81
CA MET A 1 3.02 -18.47 15.28
C MET A 1 4.13 -18.77 14.26
N PRO A 2 4.82 -19.93 14.21
CA PRO A 2 5.86 -20.17 13.18
C PRO A 2 5.31 -20.38 11.75
N GLU A 3 4.06 -20.83 11.60
CA GLU A 3 3.44 -21.09 10.30
C GLU A 3 3.06 -19.81 9.53
N VAL A 4 2.68 -18.75 10.25
CA VAL A 4 2.33 -17.45 9.65
C VAL A 4 3.58 -16.74 9.11
N ALA A 5 4.69 -16.85 9.83
CA ALA A 5 5.98 -16.31 9.43
C ALA A 5 6.49 -16.93 8.11
N LYS A 6 6.36 -18.26 7.96
CA LYS A 6 6.75 -19.00 6.76
C LYS A 6 5.98 -18.60 5.49
N ILE A 7 4.71 -18.20 5.64
CA ILE A 7 3.86 -17.81 4.50
C ILE A 7 4.31 -16.48 3.87
N ILE A 8 4.81 -15.55 4.70
CA ILE A 8 5.26 -14.22 4.25
C ILE A 8 6.60 -14.32 3.49
N GLU A 9 7.43 -15.33 3.79
CA GLU A 9 8.70 -15.60 3.10
C GLU A 9 8.54 -16.11 1.66
N GLU A 10 7.40 -16.74 1.33
CA GLU A 10 7.19 -17.36 0.01
C GLU A 10 6.19 -16.59 -0.87
N LYS A 11 5.21 -15.90 -0.28
CA LYS A 11 4.14 -15.22 -1.01
C LYS A 11 3.69 -13.96 -0.29
N THR A 12 3.25 -12.98 -1.09
CA THR A 12 2.63 -11.78 -0.56
C THR A 12 1.40 -12.11 0.30
N SER A 13 1.25 -11.39 1.41
CA SER A 13 0.14 -11.58 2.34
C SER A 13 -1.22 -11.37 1.67
N ARG A 14 -2.14 -12.31 1.89
CA ARG A 14 -3.56 -12.18 1.46
C ARG A 14 -4.22 -10.89 1.99
N MET A 15 -3.78 -10.42 3.16
CA MET A 15 -4.30 -9.19 3.75
C MET A 15 -3.83 -7.94 2.99
N ALA A 16 -2.59 -7.94 2.49
CA ALA A 16 -2.07 -6.86 1.66
C ALA A 16 -2.85 -6.77 0.33
N GLU A 17 -3.10 -7.93 -0.31
CA GLU A 17 -3.91 -8.03 -1.53
C GLU A 17 -5.35 -7.56 -1.34
N TYR A 18 -6.00 -8.02 -0.26
CA TYR A 18 -7.35 -7.59 0.08
C TYR A 18 -7.40 -6.07 0.31
N THR A 19 -6.44 -5.53 1.06
CA THR A 19 -6.38 -4.09 1.34
C THR A 19 -6.19 -3.29 0.04
N CYS A 20 -5.28 -3.73 -0.85
CA CYS A 20 -5.09 -3.11 -2.16
C CYS A 20 -6.38 -3.15 -3.00
N SER A 21 -7.03 -4.30 -3.08
CA SER A 21 -8.28 -4.48 -3.83
C SER A 21 -9.44 -3.66 -3.26
N SER A 22 -9.49 -3.51 -1.94
CA SER A 22 -10.46 -2.67 -1.23
C SER A 22 -10.26 -1.19 -1.58
N ARG A 23 -9.01 -0.69 -1.59
CA ARG A 23 -8.69 0.68 -2.03
C ARG A 23 -8.94 0.90 -3.52
N ALA A 24 -8.62 -0.07 -4.36
CA ALA A 24 -8.95 -0.05 -5.79
C ALA A 24 -10.47 0.07 -6.03
N SER A 25 -11.26 -0.70 -5.28
CA SER A 25 -12.73 -0.62 -5.32
C SER A 25 -13.24 0.73 -4.84
N SER A 26 -12.65 1.25 -3.76
CA SER A 26 -12.94 2.56 -3.18
C SER A 26 -12.68 3.70 -4.17
N TYR A 27 -11.58 3.68 -4.94
CA TYR A 27 -11.31 4.65 -6.01
C TYR A 27 -12.41 4.67 -7.09
N CYS A 28 -13.12 3.56 -7.30
CA CYS A 28 -14.23 3.48 -8.25
C CYS A 28 -15.59 3.89 -7.66
N GLU A 29 -15.66 4.27 -6.38
CA GLU A 29 -16.88 4.75 -5.73
C GLU A 29 -17.19 6.20 -6.07
N LYS A 30 -18.48 6.54 -6.15
CA LYS A 30 -18.94 7.92 -6.43
C LYS A 30 -19.23 8.71 -5.16
N SER A 31 -19.61 8.03 -4.10
CA SER A 31 -19.91 8.66 -2.82
C SER A 31 -18.61 9.09 -2.16
N SER A 32 -18.53 10.37 -1.76
CA SER A 32 -17.35 10.90 -1.07
C SER A 32 -17.04 10.13 0.22
N TYR A 33 -18.02 9.48 0.85
CA TYR A 33 -17.80 8.63 2.03
C TYR A 33 -16.95 7.40 1.71
N TYR A 34 -17.16 6.78 0.55
CA TYR A 34 -16.48 5.54 0.14
C TYR A 34 -15.41 5.75 -0.92
N HIS A 35 -15.31 6.94 -1.52
CA HIS A 35 -14.27 7.27 -2.49
C HIS A 35 -12.93 7.52 -1.80
N SER A 36 -11.85 6.91 -2.29
CA SER A 36 -10.47 7.19 -1.87
C SER A 36 -9.63 7.60 -3.08
N GLU A 37 -8.65 8.48 -2.90
CA GLU A 37 -7.78 9.00 -3.95
C GLU A 37 -6.66 8.02 -4.38
N ASP A 38 -6.77 6.72 -4.08
CA ASP A 38 -5.75 5.72 -4.39
C ASP A 38 -5.87 5.18 -5.83
N TYR A 39 -5.56 6.04 -6.80
CA TYR A 39 -5.56 5.71 -8.22
C TYR A 39 -4.49 4.68 -8.61
N ILE A 40 -3.44 4.52 -7.78
CA ILE A 40 -2.38 3.53 -7.99
C ILE A 40 -2.89 2.14 -7.64
N ALA A 41 -3.57 1.96 -6.51
CA ALA A 41 -4.18 0.67 -6.16
C ALA A 41 -5.18 0.19 -7.24
N ALA A 42 -5.96 1.10 -7.84
CA ALA A 42 -6.86 0.79 -8.94
C ALA A 42 -6.17 0.26 -10.21
N GLN A 43 -4.87 0.51 -10.35
CA GLN A 43 -4.04 0.03 -11.45
C GLN A 43 -3.25 -1.23 -11.08
N MET A 44 -2.79 -1.33 -9.82
CA MET A 44 -1.97 -2.45 -9.32
C MET A 44 -2.73 -3.77 -9.16
N VAL A 45 -4.06 -3.74 -9.05
CA VAL A 45 -4.85 -4.98 -9.00
C VAL A 45 -4.77 -5.73 -10.34
N PRO A 46 -4.86 -7.08 -10.34
CA PRO A 46 -4.84 -7.85 -11.58
C PRO A 46 -5.87 -7.34 -12.59
N TRP A 47 -5.53 -7.40 -13.88
CA TRP A 47 -6.36 -6.83 -14.96
C TRP A 47 -7.83 -7.29 -14.93
N GLY A 48 -8.08 -8.57 -14.60
CA GLY A 48 -9.43 -9.11 -14.46
C GLY A 48 -10.21 -8.43 -13.34
N VAL A 49 -9.57 -8.21 -12.19
CA VAL A 49 -10.16 -7.48 -11.05
C VAL A 49 -10.45 -6.03 -11.46
N ARG A 50 -9.53 -5.38 -12.18
CA ARG A 50 -9.69 -3.99 -12.67
C ARG A 50 -10.94 -3.82 -13.53
N LEU A 51 -11.31 -4.81 -14.33
CA LEU A 51 -12.55 -4.78 -15.12
C LEU A 51 -13.80 -4.97 -14.24
N LEU A 52 -13.73 -5.88 -13.26
CA LEU A 52 -14.86 -6.20 -12.38
C LEU A 52 -15.24 -5.02 -11.46
N ILE A 53 -14.25 -4.33 -10.88
CA ILE A 53 -14.50 -3.24 -9.91
C ILE A 53 -15.13 -1.99 -10.54
N LYS A 54 -15.07 -1.84 -11.87
CA LYS A 54 -15.73 -0.74 -12.59
C LYS A 54 -17.26 -0.87 -12.60
N ASN A 55 -17.77 -2.10 -12.52
CA ASN A 55 -19.21 -2.33 -12.45
C ASN A 55 -19.69 -2.31 -10.99
N ARG A 56 -20.60 -1.39 -10.66
CA ARG A 56 -21.09 -1.19 -9.28
C ARG A 56 -21.69 -2.45 -8.65
N PHE A 57 -22.38 -3.27 -9.44
CA PHE A 57 -23.08 -4.46 -8.94
C PHE A 57 -22.07 -5.56 -8.61
N ILE A 58 -21.14 -5.80 -9.54
CA ILE A 58 -20.07 -6.78 -9.37
C ILE A 58 -19.16 -6.37 -8.21
N ARG A 59 -18.78 -5.10 -8.13
CA ARG A 59 -17.98 -4.57 -7.02
C ARG A 59 -18.63 -4.83 -5.67
N LYS A 60 -19.93 -4.53 -5.51
CA LYS A 60 -20.65 -4.80 -4.26
C LYS A 60 -20.69 -6.28 -3.91
N SER A 61 -20.92 -7.16 -4.89
CA SER A 61 -20.89 -8.61 -4.68
C SER A 61 -19.50 -9.14 -4.32
N LEU A 62 -18.46 -8.66 -5.01
CA LEU A 62 -17.06 -9.02 -4.74
C LEU A 62 -16.67 -8.64 -3.31
N LEU A 63 -16.98 -7.41 -2.89
CA LEU A 63 -16.71 -6.93 -1.55
C LEU A 63 -17.51 -7.72 -0.50
N PHE A 64 -18.77 -8.04 -0.76
CA PHE A 64 -19.59 -8.84 0.13
C PHE A 64 -19.02 -10.26 0.35
N VAL A 65 -18.44 -10.87 -0.70
CA VAL A 65 -17.85 -12.21 -0.61
C VAL A 65 -16.44 -12.20 0.01
N MET A 66 -15.63 -11.19 -0.32
CA MET A 66 -14.22 -11.13 0.12
C MET A 66 -14.04 -10.50 1.50
N ALA A 67 -14.96 -9.64 1.95
CA ALA A 67 -14.83 -8.90 3.21
C ALA A 67 -15.58 -9.58 4.35
N ARG A 68 -14.96 -9.64 5.53
CA ARG A 68 -15.72 -9.77 6.78
C ARG A 68 -16.56 -8.50 6.95
N LYS A 69 -17.71 -8.59 7.62
CA LYS A 69 -18.58 -7.43 7.90
C LYS A 69 -17.75 -6.25 8.41
N LEU A 70 -17.90 -5.08 7.79
CA LEU A 70 -17.19 -3.82 8.05
C LEU A 70 -15.70 -3.74 7.66
N ALA A 71 -15.09 -4.80 7.12
CA ALA A 71 -13.65 -4.78 6.81
C ALA A 71 -13.33 -3.83 5.65
N HIS A 72 -14.22 -3.68 4.67
CA HIS A 72 -14.01 -2.77 3.54
C HIS A 72 -14.07 -1.32 4.00
N GLU A 73 -15.12 -0.98 4.76
CA GLU A 73 -15.36 0.34 5.32
C GLU A 73 -14.24 0.76 6.26
N TYR A 74 -13.74 -0.18 7.08
CA TYR A 74 -12.56 0.05 7.92
C TYR A 74 -11.32 0.38 7.08
N VAL A 75 -11.06 -0.35 5.99
CA VAL A 75 -9.91 -0.05 5.10
C VAL A 75 -10.03 1.34 4.49
N ILE A 76 -11.22 1.77 4.08
CA ILE A 76 -11.44 3.12 3.53
C ILE A 76 -11.20 4.18 4.61
N ALA A 77 -11.83 4.04 5.78
CA ALA A 77 -11.67 4.97 6.88
C ALA A 77 -10.20 5.10 7.30
N ARG A 78 -9.51 3.96 7.46
CA ARG A 78 -8.07 3.89 7.75
C ARG A 78 -7.25 4.58 6.67
N THR A 79 -7.56 4.36 5.39
CA THR A 79 -6.82 4.98 4.28
C THR A 79 -6.93 6.50 4.35
N LYS A 80 -8.14 7.03 4.49
CA LYS A 80 -8.38 8.49 4.58
C LYS A 80 -7.73 9.13 5.79
N TYR A 81 -7.83 8.47 6.94
CA TYR A 81 -7.22 8.97 8.17
C TYR A 81 -5.70 9.07 8.03
N ILE A 82 -5.05 8.00 7.57
CA ILE A 82 -3.58 7.99 7.39
C ILE A 82 -3.17 8.98 6.29
N ASP A 83 -3.95 9.16 5.24
CA ASP A 83 -3.67 10.18 4.21
C ASP A 83 -3.70 11.59 4.77
N ALA A 84 -4.68 11.90 5.62
CA ALA A 84 -4.76 13.19 6.30
C ALA A 84 -3.56 13.41 7.22
N VAL A 85 -3.17 12.40 8.01
CA VAL A 85 -1.99 12.45 8.88
C VAL A 85 -0.70 12.63 8.06
N PHE A 86 -0.56 11.89 6.96
CA PHE A 86 0.60 11.99 6.07
C PHE A 86 0.72 13.39 5.48
N ASN A 87 -0.37 13.93 4.91
CA ASN A 87 -0.38 15.27 4.33
C ASN A 87 -0.12 16.36 5.38
N GLN A 88 -0.65 16.18 6.59
CA GLN A 88 -0.38 17.10 7.69
C GLN A 88 1.10 17.09 8.06
N ALA A 89 1.70 15.91 8.28
CA ALA A 89 3.12 15.78 8.61
C ALA A 89 4.02 16.39 7.52
N VAL A 90 3.70 16.14 6.25
CA VAL A 90 4.37 16.76 5.10
C VAL A 90 4.27 18.29 5.15
N SER A 91 3.08 18.83 5.46
CA SER A 91 2.85 20.27 5.58
C SER A 91 3.57 20.89 6.78
N ASP A 92 3.75 20.11 7.85
CA ASP A 92 4.48 20.49 9.06
C ASP A 92 6.01 20.44 8.86
N GLY A 93 6.47 19.99 7.69
CA GLY A 93 7.89 20.03 7.31
C GLY A 93 8.71 18.85 7.80
N VAL A 94 8.11 17.67 7.99
CA VAL A 94 8.90 16.46 8.27
C VAL A 94 9.86 16.14 7.11
N GLU A 95 11.08 15.74 7.45
CA GLU A 95 12.08 15.38 6.44
C GLU A 95 12.00 13.91 6.02
N GLN A 96 11.48 13.06 6.90
CA GLN A 96 11.42 11.61 6.71
C GLN A 96 10.06 11.03 7.11
N VAL A 97 9.57 10.06 6.35
CA VAL A 97 8.37 9.29 6.67
C VAL A 97 8.71 7.80 6.62
N LEU A 98 8.41 7.06 7.68
CA LEU A 98 8.52 5.61 7.73
C LEU A 98 7.16 4.95 7.56
N ILE A 99 7.03 4.06 6.58
CA ILE A 99 5.89 3.17 6.40
C ILE A 99 6.33 1.74 6.72
N PHE A 100 5.93 1.25 7.90
CA PHE A 100 6.25 -0.10 8.36
C PHE A 100 5.18 -1.10 7.92
N GLY A 101 5.60 -2.21 7.29
CA GLY A 101 4.68 -3.15 6.66
C GLY A 101 3.97 -2.51 5.46
N ALA A 102 4.75 -1.85 4.59
CA ALA A 102 4.23 -1.02 3.51
C ALA A 102 3.31 -1.78 2.53
N GLY A 103 3.54 -3.07 2.30
CA GLY A 103 2.72 -3.90 1.43
C GLY A 103 2.59 -3.30 0.03
N PHE A 104 1.35 -3.03 -0.36
CA PHE A 104 1.03 -2.31 -1.59
C PHE A 104 0.58 -0.86 -1.33
N ASP A 105 1.02 -0.23 -0.24
CA ASP A 105 0.80 1.20 0.00
C ASP A 105 1.34 2.00 -1.19
N SER A 106 0.68 3.08 -1.56
CA SER A 106 1.00 3.92 -2.73
C SER A 106 1.25 5.38 -2.36
N ARG A 107 1.26 5.72 -1.06
CA ARG A 107 1.35 7.11 -0.57
C ARG A 107 2.56 7.86 -1.08
N SER A 108 3.73 7.23 -1.07
CA SER A 108 4.97 7.79 -1.64
C SER A 108 4.81 8.22 -3.10
N ILE A 109 3.99 7.50 -3.87
CA ILE A 109 3.74 7.75 -5.29
C ILE A 109 2.64 8.80 -5.51
N ARG A 110 1.57 8.75 -4.71
CA ARG A 110 0.35 9.53 -4.98
C ARG A 110 0.18 10.79 -4.13
N LEU A 111 0.88 10.90 -3.00
CA LEU A 111 0.77 12.04 -2.08
C LEU A 111 1.98 12.98 -2.14
N LEU A 112 3.09 12.54 -2.74
CA LEU A 112 4.27 13.36 -2.93
C LEU A 112 4.49 13.65 -4.41
N THR A 113 5.10 14.80 -4.70
CA THR A 113 5.62 15.10 -6.03
C THR A 113 6.94 14.38 -6.25
N GLN A 114 7.31 14.14 -7.52
CA GLN A 114 8.56 13.43 -7.87
C GLN A 114 9.81 14.09 -7.27
N ASN A 115 9.80 15.42 -7.14
CA ASN A 115 10.92 16.21 -6.61
C ASN A 115 10.73 16.59 -5.13
N SER A 116 9.86 15.89 -4.40
CA SER A 116 9.65 16.15 -2.98
C SER A 116 10.97 15.94 -2.21
N PRO A 117 11.39 16.88 -1.35
CA PRO A 117 12.59 16.70 -0.53
C PRO A 117 12.41 15.66 0.57
N ILE A 118 11.16 15.24 0.83
CA ILE A 118 10.80 14.30 1.90
C ILE A 118 11.20 12.89 1.49
N ARG A 119 12.02 12.24 2.31
CA ARG A 119 12.41 10.83 2.11
C ARG A 119 11.37 9.90 2.71
N VAL A 120 10.88 8.95 1.92
CA VAL A 120 9.97 7.91 2.41
C VAL A 120 10.72 6.59 2.52
N PHE A 121 10.67 5.96 3.69
CA PHE A 121 11.23 4.64 3.94
C PHE A 121 10.10 3.63 3.99
N GLU A 122 10.13 2.64 3.11
CA GLU A 122 9.17 1.56 3.11
C GLU A 122 9.83 0.27 3.59
N VAL A 123 9.41 -0.20 4.76
CA VAL A 123 9.89 -1.45 5.37
C VAL A 123 8.88 -2.55 5.10
N ASP A 124 9.31 -3.63 4.46
CA ASP A 124 8.51 -4.85 4.30
C ASP A 124 9.39 -6.06 4.00
N ALA A 125 8.77 -7.25 3.95
CA ALA A 125 9.40 -8.48 3.53
C ALA A 125 9.87 -8.38 2.06
N PRO A 126 11.02 -8.99 1.72
CA PRO A 126 11.59 -8.96 0.37
C PRO A 126 10.59 -9.38 -0.73
N VAL A 127 9.83 -10.45 -0.50
CA VAL A 127 8.84 -10.97 -1.48
C VAL A 127 7.71 -9.99 -1.73
N THR A 128 7.14 -9.41 -0.67
CA THR A 128 6.06 -8.42 -0.80
C THR A 128 6.54 -7.17 -1.54
N GLN A 129 7.74 -6.71 -1.20
CA GLN A 129 8.32 -5.51 -1.80
C GLN A 129 8.66 -5.73 -3.28
N GLN A 130 9.19 -6.90 -3.65
CA GLN A 130 9.42 -7.26 -5.05
C GLN A 130 8.10 -7.31 -5.82
N ALA A 131 7.07 -7.97 -5.27
CA ALA A 131 5.75 -8.03 -5.90
C ALA A 131 5.13 -6.64 -6.12
N LYS A 132 5.35 -5.68 -5.22
CA LYS A 132 4.96 -4.28 -5.43
C LYS A 132 5.72 -3.65 -6.60
N LYS A 133 7.05 -3.78 -6.62
CA LYS A 133 7.91 -3.22 -7.68
C LYS A 133 7.52 -3.77 -9.06
N ASP A 134 7.28 -5.08 -9.16
CA ASP A 134 6.86 -5.73 -10.40
C ASP A 134 5.51 -5.18 -10.89
N ARG A 135 4.52 -5.05 -10.00
CA ARG A 135 3.22 -4.47 -10.34
C ARG A 135 3.30 -3.02 -10.79
N LEU A 136 4.16 -2.22 -10.15
CA LEU A 136 4.38 -0.83 -10.55
C LEU A 136 5.01 -0.77 -11.95
N ALA A 137 5.99 -1.63 -12.24
CA ALA A 137 6.59 -1.75 -13.56
C ALA A 137 5.58 -2.18 -14.64
N GLU A 138 4.72 -3.17 -14.34
CA GLU A 138 3.66 -3.63 -15.25
C GLU A 138 2.67 -2.53 -15.65
N ILE A 139 2.40 -1.58 -14.76
CA ILE A 139 1.50 -0.44 -15.02
C ILE A 139 2.25 0.81 -15.52
N GLY A 140 3.56 0.71 -15.76
CA GLY A 140 4.39 1.82 -16.24
C GLY A 140 4.61 2.93 -15.21
N VAL A 141 4.45 2.65 -13.93
CA VAL A 141 4.71 3.59 -12.84
C VAL A 141 6.14 3.37 -12.33
N GLY A 142 7.00 4.38 -12.51
CA GLY A 142 8.36 4.37 -11.99
C GLY A 142 8.40 4.39 -10.46
N LEU A 143 9.50 3.89 -9.90
CA LEU A 143 9.74 3.99 -8.46
C LEU A 143 10.15 5.45 -8.12
N PRO A 144 9.54 6.09 -7.11
CA PRO A 144 9.90 7.46 -6.75
C PRO A 144 11.35 7.54 -6.25
N GLU A 145 12.12 8.53 -6.71
CA GLU A 145 13.52 8.73 -6.31
C GLU A 145 13.68 9.02 -4.82
N ASN A 146 12.67 9.65 -4.21
CA ASN A 146 12.63 9.96 -2.79
C ASN A 146 12.17 8.78 -1.92
N THR A 147 11.93 7.60 -2.49
CA THR A 147 11.50 6.41 -1.74
C THR A 147 12.63 5.39 -1.61
N VAL A 148 12.97 5.06 -0.37
CA VAL A 148 13.95 4.04 -0.01
C VAL A 148 13.22 2.77 0.42
N TYR A 149 13.44 1.70 -0.33
CA TYR A 149 12.85 0.39 -0.09
C TYR A 149 13.76 -0.43 0.82
N VAL A 150 13.34 -0.64 2.05
CA VAL A 150 14.10 -1.36 3.08
C VAL A 150 13.51 -2.78 3.21
N ALA A 151 14.11 -3.74 2.51
CA ALA A 151 13.70 -5.13 2.59
C ALA A 151 14.23 -5.78 3.88
N VAL A 152 13.33 -6.39 4.67
CA VAL A 152 13.63 -7.00 5.96
C VAL A 152 12.99 -8.39 6.09
N ASP A 153 13.79 -9.42 6.32
CA ASP A 153 13.33 -10.70 6.83
C ASP A 153 13.06 -10.57 8.34
N PHE A 154 11.79 -10.30 8.69
CA PHE A 154 11.36 -10.10 10.08
C PHE A 154 11.63 -11.28 11.03
N ASN A 155 12.00 -12.46 10.52
CA ASN A 155 12.35 -13.62 11.36
C ASN A 155 13.85 -13.67 11.69
N LYS A 156 14.69 -12.98 10.93
CA LYS A 156 16.15 -13.12 10.99
C LYS A 156 16.90 -11.81 11.17
N GLU A 157 16.29 -10.70 10.78
CA GLU A 157 16.92 -9.39 10.74
C GLU A 157 16.24 -8.42 11.72
N ASP A 158 17.02 -7.48 12.25
CA ASP A 158 16.51 -6.37 13.05
C ASP A 158 16.06 -5.21 12.13
N PRO A 159 14.76 -4.86 12.08
CA PRO A 159 14.28 -3.77 11.24
C PRO A 159 14.93 -2.42 11.55
N GLU A 160 15.29 -2.16 12.81
CA GLU A 160 15.90 -0.88 13.22
C GLU A 160 17.31 -0.75 12.61
N GLN A 161 18.12 -1.80 12.74
CA GLN A 161 19.44 -1.85 12.12
C GLN A 161 19.35 -1.66 10.60
N ARG A 162 18.40 -2.35 9.94
CA ARG A 162 18.20 -2.24 8.49
C ARG A 162 17.78 -0.83 8.07
N LEU A 163 16.98 -0.13 8.87
CA LEU A 163 16.61 1.26 8.63
C LEU A 163 17.82 2.19 8.69
N VAL A 164 18.64 2.08 9.74
CA VAL A 164 19.85 2.89 9.92
C VAL A 164 20.85 2.64 8.77
N GLU A 165 21.05 1.38 8.38
CA GLU A 165 21.91 1.00 7.23
C GLU A 165 21.44 1.62 5.91
N ASN A 166 20.14 1.90 5.77
CA ASN A 166 19.56 2.56 4.60
C ASN A 166 19.43 4.09 4.76
N GLY A 167 20.02 4.64 5.83
CA GLY A 167 20.15 6.08 6.06
C GLY A 167 18.91 6.74 6.65
N PHE A 168 18.10 6.00 7.41
CA PHE A 168 17.12 6.57 8.34
C PHE A 168 17.85 7.19 9.54
N GLN A 169 17.38 8.33 10.05
CA GLN A 169 18.06 9.12 11.09
C GLN A 169 17.12 9.47 12.24
#